data_AF-Q848T4-F1
#
_entry.id   AF-Q848T4-F1
#
_cell.length_a   1.000
_cell.length_b   1.000
_cell.length_c   1.000
_cell.angle_alpha   90.00
_cell.angle_beta   90.00
_cell.angle_gamma   90.00
#
_symmetry.space_group_name_H-M   'P 1'
#
loop_
_entity.id
_entity.type
_entity.pdbx_description
1 polymer ?
#
loop_
_entity_poly.entity_id
_entity_poly.type
_entity_poly.pdbx_seq_one_letter_code
_entity_poly.pdbx_strand_id
1 'polypeptide(L)'
;MEDDGFTRLDLAFDFEDDLSDYYALSEKALKRTVFFGTTGKAETKYFGSRDSNRFIRIYNKKKERKENADVDVSAEHLWRVEIELKRDMVDYWNNCFNDLHILKPAWATLESLKEQAMVYLLLHEESKWGELHRNSRRKYKQIIQEISSIDLTDLMKSTLKDNEENLQKQINFWQRKFEFWK
;
A
#
# COMPACT_ATOMS: atom_id res chain seq x y z
N MET A 1 -29.05 7.02 -18.32
CA MET A 1 -28.59 6.80 -16.93
C MET A 1 -28.77 8.12 -16.21
N GLU A 2 -29.41 8.14 -15.04
CA GLU A 2 -29.70 9.37 -14.28
C GLU A 2 -28.88 9.48 -12.96
N ASP A 3 -28.11 8.44 -12.61
CA ASP A 3 -27.23 8.39 -11.43
C ASP A 3 -25.98 7.55 -11.77
N ASP A 4 -25.19 8.03 -12.74
CA ASP A 4 -23.95 7.41 -13.19
C ASP A 4 -22.74 7.98 -12.45
N GLY A 5 -22.00 7.09 -11.77
CA GLY A 5 -20.82 7.46 -11.00
C GLY A 5 -19.91 6.25 -10.75
N PHE A 6 -18.66 6.52 -10.40
CA PHE A 6 -17.73 5.47 -10.01
C PHE A 6 -18.05 5.01 -8.59
N THR A 7 -18.30 3.72 -8.40
CA THR A 7 -18.47 3.14 -7.05
C THR A 7 -17.20 2.48 -6.53
N ARG A 8 -16.22 2.26 -7.43
CA ARG A 8 -14.91 1.70 -7.14
C ARG A 8 -13.86 2.25 -8.10
N LEU A 9 -12.67 2.54 -7.57
CA LEU A 9 -11.47 2.89 -8.33
C LEU A 9 -10.27 2.22 -7.67
N ASP A 10 -9.44 1.54 -8.46
CA ASP A 10 -8.23 0.87 -7.96
C ASP A 10 -7.00 1.58 -8.54
N LEU A 11 -6.14 2.15 -7.69
CA LEU A 11 -4.84 2.66 -8.09
C LEU A 11 -3.81 1.54 -8.01
N ALA A 12 -3.03 1.32 -9.07
CA ALA A 12 -2.03 0.27 -9.13
C ALA A 12 -0.65 0.86 -9.43
N PHE A 13 0.30 0.62 -8.53
CA PHE A 13 1.70 1.04 -8.64
C PHE A 13 2.58 -0.21 -8.74
N ASP A 14 3.25 -0.38 -9.87
CA ASP A 14 4.17 -1.48 -10.11
C ASP A 14 5.60 -1.07 -9.76
N PHE A 15 6.33 -1.96 -9.09
CA PHE A 15 7.71 -1.79 -8.68
C PHE A 15 8.55 -2.97 -9.18
N GLU A 16 9.66 -2.68 -9.85
CA GLU A 16 10.68 -3.66 -10.23
C GLU A 16 11.67 -3.94 -9.07
N ASP A 17 11.15 -4.10 -7.85
CA ASP A 17 11.92 -4.38 -6.62
C ASP A 17 11.20 -5.45 -5.79
N ASP A 18 11.92 -6.16 -4.91
CA ASP A 18 11.34 -7.18 -4.02
C ASP A 18 10.71 -6.54 -2.77
N LEU A 19 9.38 -6.42 -2.77
CA LEU A 19 8.65 -5.84 -1.64
C LEU A 19 8.35 -6.85 -0.51
N SER A 20 8.91 -8.07 -0.56
CA SER A 20 8.70 -9.09 0.49
C SER A 20 9.10 -8.59 1.87
N ASP A 21 10.20 -7.86 1.95
CA ASP A 21 10.84 -7.46 3.22
C ASP A 21 10.49 -6.03 3.63
N TYR A 22 9.74 -5.30 2.80
CA TYR A 22 9.27 -3.95 3.14
C TYR A 22 8.17 -4.01 4.20
N TYR A 23 8.27 -3.12 5.18
CA TYR A 23 7.28 -2.94 6.22
C TYR A 23 6.31 -1.83 5.84
N ALA A 24 5.04 -2.19 5.65
CA ALA A 24 3.99 -1.20 5.45
C ALA A 24 3.43 -0.76 6.81
N LEU A 25 3.57 0.54 7.09
CA LEU A 25 3.09 1.21 8.28
C LEU A 25 1.93 2.13 7.89
N SER A 26 0.86 2.11 8.68
CA SER A 26 -0.25 3.06 8.56
C SER A 26 -0.37 3.88 9.84
N GLU A 27 -0.63 5.18 9.74
CA GLU A 27 -0.91 6.02 10.93
C GLU A 27 -2.17 5.52 11.65
N LYS A 28 -3.19 5.14 10.89
CA LYS A 28 -4.41 4.49 11.40
C LYS A 28 -4.16 3.00 11.65
N ALA A 29 -4.78 2.47 12.70
CA ALA A 29 -4.77 1.02 12.93
C ALA A 29 -5.65 0.34 11.88
N LEU A 30 -5.05 -0.52 11.05
CA LEU A 30 -5.73 -1.30 10.02
C LEU A 30 -5.57 -2.78 10.31
N LYS A 31 -6.59 -3.58 9.98
CA LYS A 31 -6.45 -5.04 9.99
C LYS A 31 -5.36 -5.43 8.99
N ARG A 32 -4.45 -6.32 9.38
CA ARG A 32 -3.38 -6.82 8.51
C ARG A 32 -3.52 -8.31 8.29
N THR A 33 -3.20 -8.78 7.09
CA THR A 33 -3.12 -10.20 6.77
C THR A 33 -1.95 -10.41 5.82
N VAL A 34 -1.06 -11.33 6.13
CA VAL A 34 0.13 -11.64 5.31
C VAL A 34 0.06 -13.10 4.92
N PHE A 35 0.19 -13.37 3.63
CA PHE A 35 0.30 -14.70 3.07
C PHE A 35 1.77 -14.96 2.76
N PHE A 36 2.29 -16.05 3.31
CA PHE A 36 3.67 -16.48 3.13
C PHE A 36 3.73 -17.65 2.15
N GLY A 37 4.76 -17.64 1.30
CA GLY A 37 5.07 -18.76 0.42
C GLY A 37 5.73 -19.92 1.16
N THR A 38 6.03 -20.98 0.43
CA THR A 38 6.72 -22.17 0.97
C THR A 38 8.14 -21.88 1.47
N THR A 39 8.75 -20.79 1.01
CA THR A 39 10.08 -20.33 1.48
C THR A 39 10.02 -19.48 2.76
N GLY A 40 8.82 -19.19 3.28
CA GLY A 40 8.63 -18.30 4.42
C GLY A 40 8.69 -16.81 4.10
N LYS A 41 8.94 -16.43 2.83
CA LYS A 41 8.84 -15.02 2.40
C LYS A 41 7.37 -14.61 2.25
N ALA A 42 7.07 -13.37 2.62
CA ALA A 42 5.76 -12.79 2.34
C ALA A 42 5.56 -12.71 0.81
N GLU A 43 4.38 -13.06 0.33
CA GLU A 43 4.00 -13.00 -1.08
C GLU A 43 2.85 -12.03 -1.33
N THR A 44 1.96 -11.88 -0.34
CA THR A 44 0.82 -10.97 -0.39
C THR A 44 0.57 -10.39 1.00
N LYS A 45 0.37 -9.07 1.08
CA LYS A 45 0.08 -8.33 2.29
C LYS A 45 -1.19 -7.51 2.06
N TYR A 46 -2.18 -7.68 2.94
CA TYR A 46 -3.44 -6.95 2.92
C TYR A 46 -3.54 -6.02 4.12
N PHE A 47 -4.02 -4.80 3.89
CA PHE A 47 -4.27 -3.79 4.91
C PHE A 47 -5.69 -3.23 4.78
N GLY A 48 -6.46 -3.34 5.85
CA GLY A 48 -7.90 -3.07 5.87
C GLY A 48 -8.74 -4.31 5.61
N SER A 49 -10.02 -4.11 5.31
CA SER A 49 -10.95 -5.18 4.92
C SER A 49 -11.32 -5.01 3.45
N ARG A 50 -11.64 -6.10 2.76
CA ARG A 50 -12.10 -6.01 1.37
C ARG A 50 -13.37 -5.16 1.24
N ASP A 51 -14.22 -5.14 2.27
CA ASP A 51 -15.50 -4.41 2.24
C ASP A 51 -15.42 -2.97 2.75
N SER A 52 -14.23 -2.50 3.17
CA SER A 52 -14.04 -1.10 3.57
C SER A 52 -13.90 -0.16 2.38
N ASN A 53 -14.09 1.14 2.62
CA ASN A 53 -13.98 2.18 1.58
C ASN A 53 -12.55 2.30 1.01
N ARG A 54 -11.55 1.80 1.74
CA ARG A 54 -10.16 1.70 1.29
C ARG A 54 -9.59 0.34 1.68
N PHE A 55 -8.97 -0.35 0.74
CA PHE A 55 -8.30 -1.63 0.94
C PHE A 55 -6.97 -1.66 0.17
N ILE A 56 -5.88 -1.99 0.84
CA ILE A 56 -4.53 -1.94 0.25
C ILE A 56 -3.98 -3.36 0.12
N ARG A 57 -3.40 -3.67 -1.04
CA ARG A 57 -2.75 -4.94 -1.33
C ARG A 57 -1.31 -4.67 -1.79
N ILE A 58 -0.36 -5.38 -1.20
CA ILE A 58 1.04 -5.40 -1.66
C ILE A 58 1.36 -6.84 -1.99
N TYR A 59 1.60 -7.16 -3.26
CA TYR A 59 1.73 -8.56 -3.69
C TYR A 59 2.72 -8.75 -4.83
N ASN A 60 3.26 -9.96 -4.92
CA ASN A 60 4.15 -10.37 -5.99
C ASN A 60 3.35 -10.55 -7.29
N LYS A 61 3.38 -9.51 -8.14
CA LYS A 61 2.63 -9.45 -9.38
C LYS A 61 3.19 -10.39 -10.44
N LYS A 62 4.51 -10.61 -10.44
CA LYS A 62 5.17 -11.59 -11.32
C LYS A 62 4.61 -12.99 -11.07
N LYS A 63 4.53 -13.40 -9.81
CA LYS A 63 3.99 -14.70 -9.41
C LYS A 63 2.51 -14.83 -9.80
N GLU A 64 1.70 -13.82 -9.48
CA GLU A 64 0.27 -13.82 -9.83
C GLU A 64 0.03 -13.94 -11.35
N ARG A 65 0.81 -13.25 -12.19
CA ARG A 65 0.70 -13.37 -13.65
C ARG A 65 1.10 -14.74 -14.17
N LYS A 66 2.17 -15.33 -13.61
CA LYS A 66 2.63 -16.67 -13.98
C LYS A 66 1.56 -17.73 -13.67
N GLU A 67 0.85 -17.58 -12.55
CA GLU A 67 -0.24 -18.48 -12.17
C GLU A 67 -1.51 -18.30 -13.01
N ASN A 68 -1.82 -17.07 -13.44
CA ASN A 68 -3.10 -16.75 -14.09
C ASN A 68 -3.07 -16.74 -15.62
N ALA A 69 -1.93 -16.45 -16.26
CA ALA A 69 -1.89 -16.19 -17.70
C ALA A 69 -0.65 -16.75 -18.42
N ASP A 70 0.25 -17.44 -17.71
CA ASP A 70 1.53 -17.99 -18.24
C ASP A 70 2.34 -16.96 -19.06
N VAL A 71 2.26 -15.68 -18.67
CA VAL A 71 2.98 -14.57 -19.32
C VAL A 71 4.34 -14.41 -18.65
N ASP A 72 5.40 -14.55 -19.42
CA ASP A 72 6.76 -14.32 -18.94
C ASP A 72 7.02 -12.82 -18.71
N VAL A 73 7.58 -12.47 -17.56
CA VAL A 73 7.90 -11.10 -17.16
C VAL A 73 9.41 -10.97 -17.10
N SER A 74 9.96 -10.11 -17.96
CA SER A 74 11.41 -9.92 -18.12
C SER A 74 12.10 -9.36 -16.87
N ALA A 75 11.40 -8.53 -16.08
CA ALA A 75 11.93 -7.96 -14.84
C ALA A 75 12.20 -9.06 -13.81
N GLU A 76 13.32 -8.98 -13.09
CA GLU A 76 13.69 -9.96 -12.06
C GLU A 76 12.60 -10.06 -10.98
N HIS A 77 12.22 -8.90 -10.45
CA HIS A 77 11.12 -8.72 -9.52
C HIS A 77 10.02 -7.87 -10.15
N LEU A 78 8.75 -8.17 -9.83
CA LEU A 78 7.62 -7.30 -10.12
C LEU A 78 6.60 -7.42 -9.00
N TRP A 79 6.48 -6.36 -8.22
CA TRP A 79 5.54 -6.24 -7.11
C TRP A 79 4.56 -5.11 -7.38
N ARG A 80 3.32 -5.26 -6.89
CA ARG A 80 2.29 -4.24 -7.03
C ARG A 80 1.78 -3.78 -5.68
N VAL A 81 1.68 -2.46 -5.51
CA VAL A 81 0.89 -1.81 -4.48
C VAL A 81 -0.44 -1.38 -5.11
N GLU A 82 -1.53 -1.97 -4.68
CA GLU A 82 -2.87 -1.71 -5.19
C GLU A 82 -3.74 -1.11 -4.09
N ILE A 83 -4.35 0.05 -4.37
CA ILE A 83 -5.20 0.80 -3.44
C ILE A 83 -6.60 0.80 -4.02
N GLU A 84 -7.44 -0.07 -3.50
CA GLU A 84 -8.85 -0.21 -3.85
C GLU A 84 -9.68 0.79 -3.05
N LEU A 85 -10.33 1.71 -3.74
CA LEU A 85 -11.19 2.75 -3.20
C LEU A 85 -12.64 2.42 -3.57
N LYS A 86 -13.57 2.63 -2.62
CA LYS A 86 -14.99 2.37 -2.82
C LYS A 86 -15.84 3.48 -2.23
N ARG A 87 -17.09 3.57 -2.69
CA ARG A 87 -18.09 4.54 -2.19
C ARG A 87 -17.56 5.97 -2.33
N ASP A 88 -17.65 6.77 -1.28
CA ASP A 88 -17.17 8.15 -1.21
C ASP A 88 -15.65 8.31 -1.36
N MET A 89 -14.85 7.27 -1.05
CA MET A 89 -13.39 7.37 -1.16
C MET A 89 -12.88 7.48 -2.60
N VAL A 90 -13.71 7.18 -3.60
CA VAL A 90 -13.32 7.32 -5.03
C VAL A 90 -13.05 8.77 -5.39
N ASP A 91 -13.76 9.73 -4.79
CA ASP A 91 -13.60 11.15 -5.06
C ASP A 91 -12.30 11.72 -4.49
N TYR A 92 -11.67 10.99 -3.57
CA TYR A 92 -10.41 11.36 -2.90
C TYR A 92 -9.21 10.56 -3.43
N TRP A 93 -9.31 9.99 -4.63
CA TRP A 93 -8.29 9.11 -5.18
C TRP A 93 -6.90 9.74 -5.26
N ASN A 94 -6.81 11.05 -5.55
CA ASN A 94 -5.56 11.78 -5.66
C ASN A 94 -4.87 12.03 -4.30
N ASN A 95 -5.51 11.71 -3.18
CA ASN A 95 -5.00 11.96 -1.83
C ASN A 95 -5.26 10.79 -0.86
N CYS A 96 -5.42 9.57 -1.39
CA CYS A 96 -6.01 8.46 -0.64
C CYS A 96 -5.04 7.63 0.23
N PHE A 97 -3.73 7.93 0.23
CA PHE A 97 -2.72 7.13 0.93
C PHE A 97 -1.66 7.94 1.68
N ASN A 98 -1.98 9.15 2.11
CA ASN A 98 -1.04 9.98 2.88
C ASN A 98 -0.59 9.37 4.21
N ASP A 99 -1.44 8.53 4.81
CA ASP A 99 -1.17 7.86 6.09
C ASP A 99 -0.44 6.52 5.92
N LEU A 100 -0.12 6.11 4.69
CA LEU A 100 0.59 4.87 4.37
C LEU A 100 2.08 5.16 4.16
N HIS A 101 2.93 4.33 4.73
CA HIS A 101 4.38 4.36 4.54
C HIS A 101 4.86 2.96 4.21
N ILE A 102 5.65 2.82 3.14
CA ILE A 102 6.19 1.52 2.71
C ILE A 102 7.70 1.59 2.89
N LEU A 103 8.15 1.05 4.01
CA LEU A 103 9.45 1.35 4.60
C LEU A 103 10.38 0.14 4.59
N LYS A 104 11.68 0.40 4.69
CA LYS A 104 12.71 -0.61 5.01
C LYS A 104 13.48 -0.19 6.26
N PRO A 105 12.95 -0.48 7.47
CA PRO A 105 13.48 0.09 8.71
C PRO A 105 14.85 -0.51 9.08
N ALA A 106 15.85 0.34 9.27
CA ALA A 106 17.19 -0.05 9.72
C ALA A 106 17.26 -0.16 11.24
N TRP A 107 16.43 -1.01 11.86
CA TRP A 107 16.30 -1.13 13.33
C TRP A 107 17.63 -1.37 14.06
N ALA A 108 18.59 -2.02 13.42
CA ALA A 108 19.91 -2.30 13.99
C ALA A 108 20.82 -1.05 14.12
N THR A 109 20.48 0.08 13.49
CA THR A 109 21.27 1.32 13.54
C THR A 109 20.93 2.21 14.73
N LEU A 110 19.87 1.88 15.50
CA LEU A 110 19.51 2.63 16.71
C LEU A 110 20.60 2.49 17.77
N GLU A 111 20.91 3.56 18.50
CA GLU A 111 21.98 3.51 19.53
C GLU A 111 21.57 2.68 20.77
N SER A 112 20.29 2.73 21.14
CA SER A 112 19.78 2.06 22.32
C SER A 112 19.37 0.61 22.02
N LEU A 113 20.05 -0.35 22.65
CA LEU A 113 19.69 -1.78 22.54
C LEU A 113 18.22 -2.06 22.93
N LYS A 114 17.68 -1.30 23.90
CA LYS A 114 16.26 -1.43 24.30
C LYS A 114 15.32 -0.99 23.18
N GLU A 115 15.68 0.07 22.45
CA GLU A 115 14.88 0.57 21.33
C GLU A 115 15.03 -0.34 20.10
N GLN A 116 16.25 -0.84 19.82
CA GLN A 116 16.47 -1.87 18.82
C GLN A 116 15.56 -3.08 19.06
N ALA A 117 15.58 -3.64 20.28
CA ALA A 117 14.78 -4.81 20.65
C ALA A 117 13.28 -4.54 20.55
N MET A 118 12.82 -3.36 20.99
CA MET A 118 11.41 -2.97 20.90
C MET A 118 10.95 -2.80 19.45
N VAL A 119 11.74 -2.12 18.61
CA VAL A 119 11.41 -1.93 17.20
C VAL A 119 11.42 -3.27 16.49
N TYR A 120 12.42 -4.13 16.73
CA TYR A 120 12.47 -5.48 16.18
C TYR A 120 11.21 -6.28 16.54
N LEU A 121 10.81 -6.27 17.82
CA LEU A 121 9.59 -6.92 18.29
C LEU A 121 8.36 -6.39 17.53
N LEU A 122 8.21 -5.08 17.40
CA LEU A 122 7.05 -4.47 16.74
C LEU A 122 6.99 -4.69 15.22
N LEU A 123 8.14 -4.91 14.57
CA LEU A 123 8.21 -5.21 13.13
C LEU A 123 7.80 -6.66 12.83
N HIS A 124 8.03 -7.59 13.77
CA HIS A 124 7.80 -9.02 13.57
C HIS A 124 6.52 -9.52 14.27
N GLU A 125 6.08 -8.87 15.35
CA GLU A 125 4.94 -9.27 16.15
C GLU A 125 3.85 -8.18 16.17
N GLU A 126 2.95 -8.21 15.19
CA GLU A 126 1.91 -7.18 15.02
C GLU A 126 1.01 -7.03 16.26
N SER A 127 0.74 -8.13 16.97
CA SER A 127 -0.09 -8.15 18.18
C SER A 127 0.46 -7.21 19.27
N LYS A 128 1.78 -6.99 19.31
CA LYS A 128 2.45 -6.15 20.31
C LYS A 128 2.14 -4.67 20.18
N TRP A 129 1.72 -4.20 19.00
CA TRP A 129 1.20 -2.84 18.87
C TRP A 129 -0.04 -2.60 19.75
N GLY A 130 -0.88 -3.63 19.94
CA GLY A 130 -2.10 -3.55 20.75
C GLY A 130 -1.82 -3.40 22.25
N GLU A 131 -0.68 -3.88 22.73
CA GLU A 131 -0.27 -3.82 24.14
C GLU A 131 0.31 -2.44 24.53
N LEU A 132 0.65 -1.59 23.55
CA LEU A 132 1.27 -0.30 23.78
C LEU A 132 0.26 0.83 24.04
N HIS A 133 0.58 1.67 25.03
CA HIS A 133 -0.11 2.95 25.24
C HIS A 133 -0.03 3.83 23.97
N ARG A 134 -1.06 4.66 23.71
CA ARG A 134 -1.17 5.49 22.50
C ARG A 134 0.07 6.34 22.22
N ASN A 135 0.69 6.89 23.26
CA ASN A 135 1.89 7.72 23.12
C ASN A 135 3.10 6.89 22.71
N SER A 136 3.24 5.69 23.27
CA SER A 136 4.32 4.74 22.91
C SER A 136 4.16 4.28 21.46
N ARG A 137 2.92 3.98 21.02
CA ARG A 137 2.64 3.68 19.61
C ARG A 137 3.10 4.81 18.70
N ARG A 138 2.71 6.05 19.01
CA ARG A 138 3.15 7.22 18.24
C ARG A 138 4.67 7.34 18.19
N LYS A 139 5.35 7.23 19.34
CA LYS A 139 6.83 7.26 19.42
C LYS A 139 7.46 6.23 18.50
N TYR A 140 7.06 4.96 18.58
CA TYR A 140 7.70 3.91 17.79
C TYR A 140 7.34 3.97 16.30
N LYS A 141 6.17 4.49 15.93
CA LYS A 141 5.86 4.80 14.52
C LYS A 141 6.83 5.85 13.96
N GLN A 142 7.09 6.92 14.72
CA GLN A 142 8.04 7.96 14.32
C GLN A 142 9.46 7.40 14.20
N ILE A 143 9.92 6.63 15.19
CA ILE A 143 11.24 5.98 15.13
C ILE A 143 11.36 5.10 13.88
N ILE A 144 10.36 4.26 13.58
CA ILE A 144 10.37 3.38 12.40
C ILE A 144 10.47 4.20 11.10
N GLN A 145 9.78 5.33 11.00
CA GLN A 145 9.88 6.23 9.86
C GLN A 145 11.29 6.85 9.76
N GLU A 146 11.83 7.38 10.87
CA GLU A 146 13.13 8.06 10.91
C GLU A 146 14.31 7.15 10.57
N ILE A 147 14.28 5.88 10.99
CA ILE A 147 15.33 4.89 10.70
C ILE A 147 15.18 4.23 9.32
N SER A 148 14.18 4.62 8.54
CA SER A 148 13.97 4.09 7.20
C SER A 148 14.61 5.03 6.18
N SER A 149 15.66 4.56 5.52
CA SER A 149 16.33 5.35 4.48
C SER A 149 15.48 5.54 3.22
N ILE A 150 14.46 4.69 3.03
CA ILE A 150 13.59 4.67 1.86
C ILE A 150 12.14 4.57 2.35
N ASP A 151 11.27 5.46 1.86
CA ASP A 151 9.82 5.34 1.89
C ASP A 151 9.29 5.34 0.44
N LEU A 152 8.83 4.19 -0.03
CA LEU A 152 8.32 4.07 -1.40
C LEU A 152 7.04 4.87 -1.62
N THR A 153 6.33 5.25 -0.55
CA THR A 153 5.16 6.11 -0.67
C THR A 153 5.51 7.47 -1.28
N ASP A 154 6.70 8.01 -1.05
CA ASP A 154 7.09 9.30 -1.63
C ASP A 154 7.21 9.23 -3.16
N LEU A 155 7.75 8.12 -3.67
CA LEU A 155 7.76 7.84 -5.11
C LEU A 155 6.34 7.68 -5.66
N MET A 156 5.45 6.98 -4.93
CA MET A 156 4.05 6.85 -5.32
C MET A 156 3.34 8.21 -5.40
N LYS A 157 3.56 9.09 -4.41
CA LYS A 157 2.99 10.45 -4.38
C LYS A 157 3.49 11.28 -5.56
N SER A 158 4.80 11.26 -5.84
CA SER A 158 5.37 11.98 -6.98
C SER A 158 4.78 11.46 -8.30
N THR A 159 4.78 10.14 -8.49
CA THR A 159 4.26 9.50 -9.71
C THR A 159 2.77 9.81 -9.91
N LEU A 160 1.98 9.79 -8.83
CA LEU A 160 0.56 10.13 -8.90
C LEU A 160 0.35 11.57 -9.34
N LYS A 161 1.10 12.51 -8.74
CA LYS A 161 1.04 13.93 -9.08
C LYS A 161 1.42 14.20 -10.53
N ASP A 162 2.49 13.56 -11.01
CA ASP A 162 2.96 13.71 -12.39
C ASP A 162 1.93 13.19 -13.42
N ASN A 163 1.11 12.21 -13.04
CA ASN A 163 0.10 11.59 -13.91
C ASN A 163 -1.34 12.07 -13.60
N GLU A 164 -1.53 12.96 -12.63
CA GLU A 164 -2.85 13.30 -12.08
C GLU A 164 -3.78 13.84 -13.16
N GLU A 165 -3.30 14.77 -13.99
CA GLU A 165 -4.09 15.34 -15.09
C GLU A 165 -4.51 14.30 -16.12
N ASN A 166 -3.64 13.34 -16.44
CA ASN A 166 -3.94 12.30 -17.42
C ASN A 166 -4.95 11.30 -16.86
N LEU A 167 -4.79 10.88 -15.62
CA LEU A 167 -5.74 10.02 -14.92
C LEU A 167 -7.11 10.71 -14.78
N GLN A 168 -7.14 12.00 -14.44
CA GLN A 168 -8.38 12.77 -14.37
C GLN A 168 -9.06 12.88 -15.75
N LYS A 169 -8.30 13.03 -16.84
CA LYS A 169 -8.86 12.98 -18.21
C LYS A 169 -9.49 11.62 -18.52
N GLN A 170 -8.88 10.52 -18.08
CA GLN A 170 -9.43 9.18 -18.24
C GLN A 170 -10.73 8.99 -17.45
N ILE A 171 -10.80 9.52 -16.22
CA ILE A 171 -12.04 9.52 -15.41
C ILE A 171 -13.12 10.36 -16.10
N ASN A 172 -12.79 11.59 -16.48
CA ASN A 172 -13.72 12.53 -17.12
C ASN A 172 -14.27 12.01 -18.45
N PHE A 173 -13.51 11.18 -19.18
CA PHE A 173 -13.96 10.57 -20.43
C PHE A 173 -15.27 9.79 -20.25
N TRP A 174 -15.40 9.03 -19.15
CA TRP A 174 -16.57 8.20 -18.87
C TRP A 174 -17.77 8.98 -18.30
N GLN A 175 -17.52 10.15 -17.70
CA GLN A 175 -18.55 11.03 -17.14
C GLN A 175 -19.13 11.99 -18.19
N ARG A 176 -18.55 12.05 -19.39
CA ARG A 176 -19.17 12.79 -20.49
C ARG A 176 -20.49 12.11 -20.81
N LYS A 177 -21.60 12.86 -20.71
CA LYS A 177 -22.88 12.42 -21.25
C LYS A 177 -22.66 12.03 -22.71
N PHE A 178 -22.74 10.74 -22.99
CA PHE A 178 -22.84 10.26 -24.35
C PHE A 178 -24.18 10.78 -24.89
N GLU A 179 -24.19 11.94 -25.55
CA GLU A 179 -25.33 12.48 -26.30
C GLU A 179 -25.61 11.62 -27.56
N PHE A 180 -25.43 10.30 -27.48
CA PHE A 180 -25.59 9.36 -28.59
C PHE A 180 -27.03 8.85 -28.74
N TRP A 181 -27.95 9.32 -27.91
CA TRP A 181 -29.36 8.97 -28.00
C TRP A 181 -30.21 10.24 -27.86
N LYS A 182 -30.37 10.95 -28.98
CA LYS A 182 -31.56 11.77 -29.25
C LYS A 182 -32.37 11.07 -30.34
#